data_AF-A0A4V1RR98-F1
#
_entry.id   AF-A0A4V1RR98-F1
#
_cell.length_a   1.000
_cell.length_b   1.000
_cell.length_c   1.000
_cell.angle_alpha   90.00
_cell.angle_beta   90.00
_cell.angle_gamma   90.00
#
_symmetry.space_group_name_H-M   'P 1'
#
loop_
_entity.id
_entity.type
_entity.pdbx_description
1 polymer ?
#
loop_
_entity_poly.entity_id
_entity_poly.type
_entity_poly.pdbx_seq_one_letter_code
_entity_poly.pdbx_strand_id
1 'polypeptide(L)'
;MRTSRLRFRHHLAVVLAALAALGFASPAMAYSVYRAVDANAVTGAVTWNAANFGVGGNPSTLSFFYFANDAAAQAAFPTRQCFVKVDLPNTVAPVPGNQDLVGNAAIQYQANPADQPLPFPWQIVFDNNPAGHWSIPKAQITTAPANNAASRVAAAGFQALATTVGSGVTIVNGTLGNCGP
;
A
#
# COMPACT_ATOMS: atom_id res chain seq x y z
N MET A 1 -70.33 -1.43 15.32
CA MET A 1 -69.57 -2.50 14.64
C MET A 1 -68.10 -2.10 14.55
N ARG A 2 -67.22 -2.97 15.05
CA ARG A 2 -65.76 -2.88 14.94
C ARG A 2 -65.29 -3.17 13.51
N THR A 3 -64.09 -2.67 13.23
CA THR A 3 -63.04 -3.18 12.33
C THR A 3 -62.84 -2.43 11.01
N SER A 4 -61.65 -1.83 10.90
CA SER A 4 -60.83 -1.71 9.68
C SER A 4 -59.92 -0.47 9.78
N ARG A 5 -58.98 -0.48 10.74
CA ARG A 5 -57.87 0.52 10.79
C ARG A 5 -56.49 -0.14 10.89
N LEU A 6 -56.36 -1.41 10.46
CA LEU A 6 -55.14 -2.18 10.73
C LEU A 6 -54.57 -2.98 9.55
N ARG A 7 -54.86 -2.63 8.29
CA ARG A 7 -54.29 -3.35 7.13
C ARG A 7 -53.48 -2.52 6.15
N PHE A 8 -53.44 -1.19 6.28
CA PHE A 8 -52.73 -0.33 5.32
C PHE A 8 -51.32 0.14 5.75
N ARG A 9 -50.88 -0.19 6.97
CA ARG A 9 -49.56 0.23 7.49
C ARG A 9 -48.44 -0.80 7.28
N HIS A 10 -48.75 -2.01 6.84
CA HIS A 10 -47.78 -3.11 6.77
C HIS A 10 -47.13 -3.29 5.39
N HIS A 11 -47.59 -2.59 4.34
CA HIS A 11 -47.05 -2.75 2.99
C HIS A 11 -46.02 -1.69 2.58
N LEU A 12 -45.86 -0.60 3.37
CA LEU A 12 -44.88 0.45 3.06
C LEU A 12 -43.50 0.22 3.73
N ALA A 13 -43.42 -0.68 4.70
CA ALA A 13 -42.17 -0.96 5.43
C ALA A 13 -41.28 -2.03 4.77
N VAL A 14 -41.80 -2.77 3.78
CA VAL A 14 -41.09 -3.91 3.18
C VAL A 14 -40.35 -3.54 1.89
N VAL A 15 -40.65 -2.40 1.26
CA VAL A 15 -40.01 -1.98 0.00
C VAL A 15 -38.74 -1.12 0.22
N LEU A 16 -38.53 -0.55 1.41
CA LEU A 16 -37.33 0.26 1.70
C LEU A 16 -36.12 -0.52 2.25
N ALA A 17 -36.26 -1.81 2.54
CA ALA A 17 -35.15 -2.64 3.03
C ALA A 17 -34.37 -3.36 1.90
N ALA A 18 -34.85 -3.28 0.66
CA ALA A 18 -34.27 -4.01 -0.48
C ALA A 18 -33.18 -3.23 -1.25
N LEU A 19 -32.92 -1.96 -0.93
CA LEU A 19 -31.88 -1.15 -1.61
C LEU A 19 -30.66 -0.80 -0.74
N ALA A 20 -30.60 -1.24 0.51
CA ALA A 20 -29.39 -1.12 1.35
C ALA A 20 -28.39 -2.27 1.15
N ALA A 21 -28.67 -3.19 0.21
CA ALA A 21 -27.86 -4.37 -0.08
C ALA A 21 -27.15 -4.29 -1.45
N LEU A 22 -26.88 -3.07 -1.96
CA LEU A 22 -25.56 -2.81 -2.53
C LEU A 22 -24.62 -2.74 -1.31
N GLY A 23 -24.31 -3.85 -0.65
CA GLY A 23 -23.47 -4.82 -1.32
C GLY A 23 -22.21 -4.09 -1.78
N PHE A 24 -21.56 -3.36 -0.87
CA PHE A 24 -20.11 -3.21 -0.95
C PHE A 24 -19.62 -4.62 -1.17
N ALA A 25 -19.35 -4.97 -2.43
CA ALA A 25 -18.48 -6.08 -2.73
C ALA A 25 -17.30 -5.83 -1.80
N SER A 26 -17.15 -6.69 -0.79
CA SER A 26 -15.98 -6.68 0.05
C SER A 26 -14.82 -6.49 -0.91
N PRO A 27 -13.95 -5.48 -0.73
CA PRO A 27 -12.74 -5.48 -1.53
C PRO A 27 -12.18 -6.87 -1.30
N ALA A 28 -12.10 -7.68 -2.36
CA ALA A 28 -11.40 -8.95 -2.32
C ALA A 28 -10.08 -8.60 -1.62
N MET A 29 -9.88 -9.10 -0.38
CA MET A 29 -8.98 -8.44 0.57
C MET A 29 -7.66 -8.20 -0.14
N ALA A 30 -7.39 -6.93 -0.49
CA ALA A 30 -6.33 -6.63 -1.44
C ALA A 30 -5.04 -7.13 -0.81
N TYR A 31 -4.31 -7.98 -1.53
CA TYR A 31 -3.08 -8.55 -1.00
C TYR A 31 -2.12 -7.39 -0.75
N SER A 32 -1.84 -7.12 0.52
CA SER A 32 -1.13 -5.90 0.93
C SER A 32 0.26 -6.23 1.43
N VAL A 33 1.25 -5.49 0.96
CA VAL A 33 2.63 -5.57 1.46
C VAL A 33 3.02 -4.29 2.14
N TYR A 34 3.85 -4.40 3.17
CA TYR A 34 4.14 -3.33 4.10
C TYR A 34 5.64 -3.07 4.16
N ARG A 35 5.99 -1.81 4.31
CA ARG A 35 7.33 -1.37 4.66
C ARG A 35 7.25 -0.46 5.87
N ALA A 36 7.94 -0.82 6.93
CA ALA A 36 8.11 0.05 8.08
C ALA A 36 8.98 1.26 7.72
N VAL A 37 8.56 2.44 8.16
CA VAL A 37 9.24 3.71 7.91
C VAL A 37 9.26 4.58 9.16
N ASP A 38 10.29 5.39 9.27
CA ASP A 38 10.38 6.43 10.28
C ASP A 38 9.61 7.69 9.83
N ALA A 39 9.07 8.41 10.79
CA ALA A 39 8.27 9.61 10.59
C ALA A 39 8.70 10.68 11.59
N ASN A 40 8.35 11.93 11.27
CA ASN A 40 8.53 13.02 12.20
C ASN A 40 7.66 12.77 13.44
N ALA A 41 8.29 12.68 14.61
CA ALA A 41 7.60 12.34 15.86
C ALA A 41 6.56 13.39 16.31
N VAL A 42 6.63 14.62 15.79
CA VAL A 42 5.68 15.70 16.12
C VAL A 42 4.52 15.70 15.14
N THR A 43 4.80 15.65 13.83
CA THR A 43 3.77 15.82 12.79
C THR A 43 3.16 14.51 12.30
N GLY A 44 3.83 13.37 12.52
CA GLY A 44 3.44 12.08 11.94
C GLY A 44 3.78 11.92 10.45
N ALA A 45 4.38 12.94 9.82
CA ALA A 45 4.74 12.88 8.41
C ALA A 45 5.88 11.88 8.17
N VAL A 46 5.69 10.96 7.23
CA VAL A 46 6.72 9.99 6.83
C VAL A 46 7.96 10.74 6.34
N THR A 47 9.14 10.29 6.78
CA THR A 47 10.39 10.90 6.31
C THR A 47 10.78 10.31 4.96
N TRP A 48 10.48 11.01 3.86
CA TRP A 48 10.77 10.54 2.49
C TRP A 48 12.25 10.68 2.14
N ASN A 49 13.07 9.72 2.59
CA ASN A 49 14.51 9.73 2.33
C ASN A 49 15.08 8.33 2.01
N ALA A 50 16.34 8.31 1.61
CA ALA A 50 17.05 7.08 1.27
C ALA A 50 17.20 6.08 2.44
N ALA A 51 17.14 6.52 3.68
CA ALA A 51 17.23 5.62 4.84
C ALA A 51 15.94 4.82 4.99
N ASN A 52 14.79 5.48 4.88
CA ASN A 52 13.49 4.81 4.93
C ASN A 52 13.23 3.93 3.71
N PHE A 53 13.72 4.31 2.53
CA PHE A 53 13.53 3.56 1.28
C PHE A 53 14.83 2.92 0.79
N GLY A 54 15.65 2.42 1.72
CA GLY A 54 16.91 1.74 1.41
C GLY A 54 16.73 0.57 0.43
N VAL A 55 17.39 0.69 -0.72
CA VAL A 55 17.63 -0.37 -1.70
C VAL A 55 18.98 -1.01 -1.39
N GLY A 56 19.05 -2.33 -1.30
CA GLY A 56 20.26 -3.04 -0.90
C GLY A 56 20.19 -4.55 -1.10
N GLY A 57 21.24 -5.27 -0.71
CA GLY A 57 21.34 -6.72 -0.89
C GLY A 57 22.01 -7.13 -2.22
N ASN A 58 22.09 -8.44 -2.44
CA ASN A 58 22.65 -9.06 -3.64
C ASN A 58 21.75 -10.23 -4.12
N PRO A 59 20.89 -10.02 -5.14
CA PRO A 59 20.72 -8.79 -5.93
C PRO A 59 20.12 -7.63 -5.13
N SER A 60 20.36 -6.39 -5.56
CA SER A 60 19.88 -5.20 -4.83
C SER A 60 18.40 -4.92 -5.10
N THR A 61 17.60 -4.85 -4.04
CA THR A 61 16.14 -4.66 -4.12
C THR A 61 15.61 -3.74 -3.01
N LEU A 62 14.38 -3.24 -3.20
CA LEU A 62 13.58 -2.57 -2.17
C LEU A 62 12.58 -3.57 -1.57
N SER A 63 12.73 -3.87 -0.28
CA SER A 63 11.93 -4.90 0.42
C SER A 63 10.60 -4.41 0.96
N PHE A 64 9.60 -5.30 0.90
CA PHE A 64 8.29 -5.23 1.53
C PHE A 64 7.92 -6.60 2.11
N PHE A 65 6.98 -6.62 3.06
CA PHE A 65 6.52 -7.86 3.69
C PHE A 65 5.00 -7.94 3.71
N TYR A 66 4.46 -9.08 3.31
CA TYR A 66 3.04 -9.37 3.43
C TYR A 66 2.64 -9.55 4.89
N PHE A 67 1.50 -8.95 5.25
CA PHE A 67 0.76 -9.25 6.48
C PHE A 67 -0.72 -9.34 6.14
N ALA A 68 -1.44 -10.18 6.89
CA ALA A 68 -2.87 -10.41 6.65
C ALA A 68 -3.74 -9.15 6.80
N ASN A 69 -3.28 -8.19 7.60
CA ASN A 69 -3.91 -6.89 7.82
C ASN A 69 -2.94 -5.93 8.53
N ASP A 70 -3.37 -4.67 8.65
CA ASP A 70 -2.64 -3.59 9.31
C ASP A 70 -2.24 -3.94 10.76
N ALA A 71 -3.14 -4.58 11.52
CA ALA A 71 -2.87 -4.96 12.92
C ALA A 71 -1.78 -6.05 13.03
N ALA A 72 -1.73 -6.99 12.09
CA ALA A 72 -0.69 -8.00 12.01
C ALA A 72 0.68 -7.37 11.66
N ALA A 73 0.70 -6.36 10.77
CA ALA A 73 1.92 -5.61 10.46
C ALA A 73 2.43 -4.84 11.69
N GLN A 74 1.54 -4.17 12.42
CA GLN A 74 1.85 -3.47 13.66
C GLN A 74 2.39 -4.43 14.73
N ALA A 75 1.79 -5.61 14.88
CA ALA A 75 2.23 -6.61 15.85
C ALA A 75 3.61 -7.21 15.51
N ALA A 76 3.91 -7.40 14.22
CA ALA A 76 5.21 -7.90 13.77
C ALA A 76 6.33 -6.87 13.94
N PHE A 77 6.01 -5.58 13.92
CA PHE A 77 6.96 -4.48 14.04
C PHE A 77 6.53 -3.45 15.10
N PRO A 78 6.47 -3.82 16.39
CA PRO A 78 5.81 -3.04 17.43
C PRO A 78 6.50 -1.71 17.76
N THR A 79 7.74 -1.50 17.30
CA THR A 79 8.53 -0.29 17.57
C THR A 79 8.50 0.71 16.41
N ARG A 80 7.87 0.38 15.28
CA ARG A 80 7.92 1.19 14.06
C ARG A 80 6.86 2.30 14.08
N GLN A 81 7.27 3.48 13.65
CA GLN A 81 6.46 4.70 13.75
C GLN A 81 5.27 4.68 12.80
N CYS A 82 5.53 4.39 11.54
CA CYS A 82 4.53 4.31 10.48
C CYS A 82 4.85 3.16 9.52
N PHE A 83 3.87 2.81 8.69
CA PHE A 83 4.03 1.83 7.62
C PHE A 83 3.56 2.43 6.30
N VAL A 84 4.32 2.20 5.24
CA VAL A 84 3.82 2.32 3.88
C VAL A 84 3.20 0.98 3.49
N LYS A 85 1.92 1.00 3.14
CA LYS A 85 1.13 -0.13 2.68
C LYS A 85 0.95 -0.01 1.17
N VAL A 86 1.18 -1.11 0.46
CA VAL A 86 1.01 -1.23 -0.98
C VAL A 86 0.02 -2.34 -1.26
N ASP A 87 -1.10 -2.00 -1.86
CA ASP A 87 -2.12 -2.94 -2.31
C ASP A 87 -1.71 -3.52 -3.67
N LEU A 88 -1.71 -4.86 -3.77
CA LEU A 88 -1.35 -5.62 -4.97
C LEU A 88 -2.63 -6.27 -5.53
N PRO A 89 -3.38 -5.56 -6.40
CA PRO A 89 -4.74 -5.95 -6.76
C PRO A 89 -4.82 -7.20 -7.63
N ASN A 90 -3.73 -7.60 -8.29
CA ASN A 90 -3.70 -8.78 -9.16
C ASN A 90 -3.17 -10.02 -8.43
N THR A 91 -2.91 -9.90 -7.13
CA THR A 91 -2.26 -10.94 -6.34
C THR A 91 -3.27 -11.72 -5.51
N VAL A 92 -3.33 -13.03 -5.74
CA VAL A 92 -4.12 -13.98 -4.95
C VAL A 92 -3.28 -15.24 -4.72
N ALA A 93 -3.06 -15.60 -3.46
CA ALA A 93 -2.28 -16.79 -3.06
C ALA A 93 -0.95 -16.95 -3.85
N PRO A 94 -0.04 -15.96 -3.77
CA PRO A 94 1.14 -15.91 -4.61
C PRO A 94 2.09 -17.09 -4.33
N VAL A 95 2.78 -17.53 -5.38
CA VAL A 95 3.91 -18.46 -5.33
C VAL A 95 5.21 -17.75 -5.72
N PRO A 96 6.39 -18.18 -5.23
CA PRO A 96 7.64 -17.53 -5.54
C PRO A 96 7.85 -17.34 -7.06
N GLY A 97 8.24 -16.14 -7.45
CA GLY A 97 8.36 -15.70 -8.84
C GLY A 97 7.12 -14.98 -9.39
N ASN A 98 5.99 -14.95 -8.67
CA ASN A 98 4.86 -14.11 -9.05
C ASN A 98 5.21 -12.62 -8.95
N GLN A 99 4.49 -11.82 -9.74
CA GLN A 99 4.77 -10.40 -9.93
C GLN A 99 3.46 -9.62 -9.87
N ASP A 100 3.55 -8.38 -9.41
CA ASP A 100 2.49 -7.38 -9.53
C ASP A 100 3.11 -6.02 -9.86
N LEU A 101 2.27 -4.99 -10.03
CA LEU A 101 2.68 -3.65 -10.40
C LEU A 101 2.40 -2.66 -9.26
N VAL A 102 3.39 -1.81 -9.00
CA VAL A 102 3.28 -0.71 -8.04
C VAL A 102 3.19 0.61 -8.81
N GLY A 103 2.12 1.35 -8.55
CA GLY A 103 1.80 2.59 -9.25
C GLY A 103 1.24 2.36 -10.66
N ASN A 104 1.14 3.44 -11.44
CA ASN A 104 0.73 3.40 -12.84
C ASN A 104 1.39 4.53 -13.62
N ALA A 105 1.39 4.43 -14.96
CA ALA A 105 2.10 5.37 -15.84
C ALA A 105 1.57 6.82 -15.79
N ALA A 106 0.36 7.06 -15.29
CA ALA A 106 -0.17 8.41 -15.14
C ALA A 106 0.41 9.14 -13.92
N ILE A 107 0.96 8.41 -12.94
CA ILE A 107 1.58 8.99 -11.75
C ILE A 107 2.99 9.44 -12.10
N GLN A 108 3.21 10.75 -11.98
CA GLN A 108 4.51 11.37 -12.15
C GLN A 108 5.11 11.66 -10.77
N TYR A 109 6.44 11.59 -10.66
CA TYR A 109 7.15 11.94 -9.44
C TYR A 109 8.42 12.72 -9.78
N GLN A 110 8.82 13.61 -8.87
CA GLN A 110 10.01 14.44 -9.05
C GLN A 110 11.18 13.79 -8.32
N ALA A 111 12.17 13.31 -9.05
CA ALA A 111 13.43 12.81 -8.52
C ALA A 111 14.61 13.54 -9.17
N ASN A 112 15.78 13.49 -8.52
CA ASN A 112 16.99 14.06 -9.08
C ASN A 112 17.32 13.37 -10.43
N PRO A 113 17.40 14.09 -11.56
CA PRO A 113 17.72 13.49 -12.85
C PRO A 113 19.07 12.75 -12.88
N ALA A 114 20.03 13.17 -12.05
CA ALA A 114 21.32 12.49 -11.91
C ALA A 114 21.18 11.07 -11.33
N ASP A 115 20.09 10.77 -10.63
CA ASP A 115 19.76 9.44 -10.12
C ASP A 115 19.07 8.57 -11.17
N GLN A 116 18.91 9.05 -12.42
CA GLN A 116 18.36 8.32 -13.56
C GLN A 116 17.07 7.54 -13.23
N PRO A 117 16.02 8.23 -12.75
CA PRO A 117 14.78 7.59 -12.33
C PRO A 117 14.07 6.89 -13.48
N LEU A 118 13.48 5.72 -13.22
CA LEU A 118 12.61 5.01 -14.16
C LEU A 118 11.14 5.23 -13.81
N PRO A 119 10.26 5.51 -14.79
CA PRO A 119 8.86 5.81 -14.51
C PRO A 119 8.09 4.60 -13.97
N PHE A 120 6.95 4.87 -13.34
CA PHE A 120 5.97 3.84 -12.99
C PHE A 120 5.30 3.22 -14.24
N PRO A 121 4.72 2.01 -14.13
CA PRO A 121 4.68 1.15 -12.94
C PRO A 121 6.01 0.42 -12.68
N TRP A 122 6.32 0.18 -11.42
CA TRP A 122 7.45 -0.66 -11.03
C TRP A 122 6.96 -2.08 -10.73
N GLN A 123 7.67 -3.07 -11.26
CA GLN A 123 7.36 -4.46 -10.96
C GLN A 123 7.86 -4.85 -9.57
N ILE A 124 6.98 -5.42 -8.75
CA ILE A 124 7.30 -6.06 -7.48
C ILE A 124 7.21 -7.57 -7.62
N VAL A 125 8.15 -8.30 -7.03
CA VAL A 125 8.28 -9.76 -7.17
C VAL A 125 8.12 -10.44 -5.81
N PHE A 126 7.34 -11.50 -5.74
CA PHE A 126 7.26 -12.36 -4.57
C PHE A 126 8.41 -13.36 -4.60
N ASP A 127 9.40 -13.20 -3.73
CA ASP A 127 10.49 -14.16 -3.60
C ASP A 127 10.31 -15.09 -2.38
N ASN A 128 9.44 -14.71 -1.44
CA ASN A 128 9.14 -15.46 -0.22
C ASN A 128 10.37 -15.83 0.61
N ASN A 129 11.45 -15.04 0.52
CA ASN A 129 12.68 -15.25 1.26
C ASN A 129 13.16 -13.95 1.94
N PRO A 130 12.86 -13.75 3.24
CA PRO A 130 12.16 -14.66 4.15
C PRO A 130 10.65 -14.74 3.87
N ALA A 131 9.92 -15.60 4.59
CA ALA A 131 8.50 -15.83 4.34
C ALA A 131 7.69 -14.51 4.29
N GLY A 132 6.83 -14.37 3.28
CA GLY A 132 6.05 -13.15 3.03
C GLY A 132 6.82 -12.01 2.37
N HIS A 133 8.10 -12.19 2.02
CA HIS A 133 8.90 -11.13 1.40
C HIS A 133 8.56 -10.90 -0.07
N TRP A 134 8.44 -9.62 -0.39
CA TRP A 134 8.28 -9.07 -1.72
C TRP A 134 9.35 -8.03 -1.97
N SER A 135 9.79 -7.88 -3.21
CA SER A 135 10.83 -6.92 -3.50
C SER A 135 10.72 -6.29 -4.88
N ILE A 136 11.07 -4.99 -4.96
CA ILE A 136 11.19 -4.27 -6.24
C ILE A 136 12.68 -4.27 -6.61
N PRO A 137 13.08 -4.88 -7.74
CA PRO A 137 14.47 -4.86 -8.18
C PRO A 137 14.98 -3.44 -8.42
N LYS A 138 16.24 -3.15 -8.10
CA LYS A 138 16.85 -1.83 -8.36
C LYS A 138 16.64 -1.35 -9.81
N ALA A 139 16.75 -2.26 -10.76
CA ALA A 139 16.60 -1.99 -12.19
C ALA A 139 15.18 -1.59 -12.61
N GLN A 140 14.17 -1.73 -11.75
CA GLN A 140 12.84 -1.18 -11.96
C GLN A 140 12.75 0.29 -11.49
N ILE A 141 13.62 0.70 -10.56
CA ILE A 141 13.57 2.01 -9.89
C ILE A 141 14.47 3.01 -10.62
N THR A 142 15.65 2.58 -11.05
CA THR A 142 16.67 3.44 -11.66
C THR A 142 17.64 2.65 -12.54
N THR A 143 18.24 3.31 -13.53
CA THR A 143 19.39 2.78 -14.28
C THR A 143 20.74 3.12 -13.66
N ALA A 144 20.77 3.94 -12.60
CA ALA A 144 22.00 4.32 -11.92
C ALA A 144 22.67 3.11 -11.23
N PRO A 145 24.00 3.01 -11.26
CA PRO A 145 24.71 1.86 -10.68
C PRO A 145 24.61 1.82 -9.16
N ALA A 146 24.53 2.97 -8.48
CA ALA A 146 24.62 3.06 -7.03
C ALA A 146 23.27 2.84 -6.33
N ASN A 147 23.26 2.04 -5.26
CA ASN A 147 22.05 1.75 -4.48
C ASN A 147 21.46 2.98 -3.81
N ASN A 148 22.29 3.94 -3.41
CA ASN A 148 21.82 5.19 -2.80
C ASN A 148 20.97 6.04 -3.77
N ALA A 149 21.25 6.01 -5.07
CA ALA A 149 20.44 6.65 -6.09
C ALA A 149 19.06 5.99 -6.16
N ALA A 150 19.04 4.65 -6.20
CA ALA A 150 17.79 3.89 -6.14
C ALA A 150 16.96 4.18 -4.89
N SER A 151 17.61 4.29 -3.72
CA SER A 151 16.90 4.62 -2.47
C SER A 151 16.27 6.03 -2.49
N ARG A 152 16.95 7.02 -3.07
CA ARG A 152 16.41 8.38 -3.23
C ARG A 152 15.24 8.40 -4.21
N VAL A 153 15.37 7.70 -5.34
CA VAL A 153 14.31 7.58 -6.34
C VAL A 153 13.10 6.84 -5.76
N ALA A 154 13.32 5.76 -5.01
CA ALA A 154 12.27 5.04 -4.30
C ALA A 154 11.53 5.95 -3.31
N ALA A 155 12.27 6.72 -2.50
CA ALA A 155 11.65 7.67 -1.56
C ALA A 155 10.74 8.68 -2.27
N ALA A 156 11.22 9.31 -3.34
CA ALA A 156 10.44 10.25 -4.13
C ALA A 156 9.22 9.60 -4.82
N GLY A 157 9.41 8.40 -5.37
CA GLY A 157 8.34 7.63 -6.01
C GLY A 157 7.23 7.26 -5.03
N PHE A 158 7.58 6.70 -3.87
CA PHE A 158 6.59 6.33 -2.86
C PHE A 158 5.91 7.54 -2.20
N GLN A 159 6.59 8.68 -2.10
CA GLN A 159 5.95 9.94 -1.69
C GLN A 159 4.84 10.34 -2.68
N ALA A 160 5.12 10.30 -3.98
CA ALA A 160 4.12 10.61 -5.01
C ALA A 160 2.97 9.61 -5.02
N LEU A 161 3.26 8.31 -4.84
CA LEU A 161 2.22 7.29 -4.72
C LEU A 161 1.33 7.53 -3.50
N ALA A 162 1.91 7.76 -2.32
CA ALA A 162 1.14 7.97 -1.08
C ALA A 162 0.28 9.26 -1.08
N THR A 163 0.60 10.23 -1.94
CA THR A 163 -0.15 11.48 -2.09
C THR A 163 -1.13 11.46 -3.27
N THR A 164 -1.07 10.45 -4.13
CA THR A 164 -1.96 10.33 -5.30
C THR A 164 -3.11 9.37 -5.02
N VAL A 165 -4.34 9.87 -5.10
CA VAL A 165 -5.55 9.04 -4.92
C VAL A 165 -5.62 7.94 -5.97
N GLY A 166 -5.91 6.71 -5.54
CA GLY A 166 -6.01 5.55 -6.42
C GLY A 166 -4.66 4.94 -6.84
N SER A 167 -3.55 5.34 -6.22
CA SER A 167 -2.22 4.76 -6.48
C SER A 167 -2.06 3.32 -5.97
N GLY A 168 -2.94 2.87 -5.06
CA GLY A 168 -2.77 1.62 -4.32
C GLY A 168 -1.74 1.71 -3.19
N VAL A 169 -1.22 2.90 -2.88
CA VAL A 169 -0.29 3.12 -1.76
C VAL A 169 -0.94 3.99 -0.71
N THR A 170 -0.90 3.52 0.53
CA THR A 170 -1.43 4.25 1.70
C THR A 170 -0.42 4.22 2.85
N ILE A 171 -0.64 5.08 3.84
CA ILE A 171 0.17 5.14 5.05
C ILE A 171 -0.69 4.66 6.22
N VAL A 172 -0.13 3.75 7.00
CA VAL A 172 -0.79 3.12 8.14
C VAL A 172 -0.05 3.52 9.41
N ASN A 173 -0.80 3.79 10.46
CA ASN A 173 -0.27 4.10 11.78
C ASN A 173 0.57 2.94 12.34
N GLY A 174 1.66 3.27 13.01
CA GLY A 174 2.40 2.35 13.87
C GLY A 174 2.31 2.82 15.31
N THR A 175 3.45 3.10 15.93
CA THR A 175 3.48 3.74 17.26
C THR A 175 2.98 5.18 17.23
N LEU A 176 3.04 5.86 16.07
CA LEU A 176 2.41 7.17 15.88
C LEU A 176 0.97 6.99 15.40
N GLY A 177 0.04 7.71 16.03
CA GLY A 177 -1.40 7.65 15.72
C GLY A 177 -1.87 8.62 14.63
N ASN A 178 -0.95 9.38 14.04
CA ASN A 178 -1.22 10.45 13.08
C ASN A 178 -0.33 10.34 11.83
N CYS A 179 0.02 9.12 11.41
CA CYS A 179 0.88 8.91 10.26
C CYS A 179 0.25 9.45 8.98
N GLY A 180 1.05 10.16 8.19
CA GLY A 180 0.63 10.74 6.92
C GLY A 180 1.81 11.03 6.00
N PRO A 181 1.54 11.44 4.75
CA PRO A 181 2.58 11.78 3.80
C PRO A 181 3.34 13.06 4.19
#